data_AF-A0A7X0F5H8-F1
#
_entry.id   AF-A0A7X0F5H8-F1
#
_cell.length_a   1.000
_cell.length_b   1.000
_cell.length_c   1.000
_cell.angle_alpha   90.00
_cell.angle_beta   90.00
_cell.angle_gamma   90.00
#
_symmetry.space_group_name_H-M   'P 1'
#
loop_
_entity.id
_entity.type
_entity.pdbx_description
1 polymer ?
#
loop_
_entity_poly.entity_id
_entity_poly.type
_entity_poly.pdbx_seq_one_letter_code
_entity_poly.pdbx_strand_id
1 'polypeptide(L)'
;MTGVDDLVIRQRREIETLQEQVRQLEEALAPPSVHIPVEWKLTNYEKRIYAFLTTRELASKSAIMQALYSNRSDEPYDRVVDVFICRIRRKLKPFDLHIETVWGEGYTLVDRRKKARAA
;
A
#
# COMPACT_ATOMS: atom_id res chain seq x y z
N MET A 1 15.40 -40.20 14.44
CA MET A 1 14.48 -39.29 13.73
C MET A 1 13.74 -38.42 14.75
N THR A 2 14.46 -37.65 15.57
CA THR A 2 13.86 -36.91 16.72
C THR A 2 14.51 -35.55 16.96
N GLY A 3 15.83 -35.42 16.78
CA GLY A 3 16.53 -34.15 16.99
C GLY A 3 16.23 -33.03 15.97
N VAL A 4 15.81 -33.38 14.74
CA VAL A 4 15.42 -32.39 13.71
C VAL A 4 14.02 -31.86 13.99
N ASP A 5 13.10 -32.72 14.43
CA ASP A 5 11.74 -32.34 14.79
C ASP A 5 11.70 -31.39 15.99
N ASP A 6 12.52 -31.64 17.02
CA ASP A 6 12.68 -30.74 18.17
C ASP A 6 13.24 -29.35 17.82
N LEU A 7 14.14 -29.27 16.82
CA LEU A 7 14.69 -28.01 16.32
C LEU A 7 13.64 -27.24 15.50
N VAL A 8 12.90 -27.94 14.64
CA VAL A 8 11.81 -27.36 13.84
C VAL A 8 10.69 -26.85 14.74
N ILE A 9 10.34 -27.56 15.81
CA ILE A 9 9.33 -27.14 16.78
C ILE A 9 9.78 -25.86 17.51
N ARG A 10 11.04 -25.79 17.93
CA ARG A 10 11.59 -24.58 18.57
C ARG A 10 11.60 -23.39 17.62
N GLN A 11 12.07 -23.59 16.39
CA GLN A 11 12.10 -22.54 15.37
C GLN A 11 10.69 -22.04 15.03
N ARG A 12 9.69 -22.93 14.95
CA ARG A 12 8.30 -22.53 14.70
C ARG A 12 7.72 -21.67 15.82
N ARG A 13 7.96 -22.04 17.08
CA ARG A 13 7.54 -21.22 18.24
C ARG A 13 8.18 -19.83 18.22
N GLU A 14 9.43 -19.76 17.81
CA GLU A 14 10.15 -18.49 17.70
C GLU A 14 9.61 -17.64 16.54
N ILE A 15 9.31 -18.24 15.39
CA ILE A 15 8.62 -17.55 14.28
C ILE A 15 7.26 -17.03 14.73
N GLU A 16 6.46 -17.83 15.43
CA GLU A 16 5.14 -17.43 15.94
C GLU A 16 5.26 -16.23 16.91
N THR A 17 6.23 -16.29 17.82
CA THR A 17 6.48 -15.21 18.80
C THR A 17 6.95 -13.94 18.09
N LEU A 18 7.87 -14.06 17.14
CA LEU A 18 8.39 -12.91 16.37
C LEU A 18 7.31 -12.29 15.49
N GLN A 19 6.46 -13.09 14.85
CA GLN A 19 5.34 -12.59 14.05
C GLN A 19 4.32 -11.83 14.89
N GLU A 20 4.01 -12.33 16.10
CA GLU A 20 3.10 -11.64 17.02
C GLU A 20 3.71 -10.33 17.54
N GLN A 21 5.00 -10.29 17.83
CA GLN A 21 5.69 -9.05 18.21
C GLN A 21 5.69 -8.02 17.09
N VAL A 22 5.94 -8.44 15.84
CA VAL A 22 5.85 -7.55 14.68
C VAL A 22 4.45 -6.97 14.56
N ARG A 23 3.40 -7.78 14.69
CA ARG A 23 2.01 -7.33 14.66
C ARG A 23 1.71 -6.27 15.73
N GLN A 24 2.13 -6.51 16.98
CA GLN A 24 1.89 -5.58 18.09
C GLN A 24 2.65 -4.26 17.91
N LEU A 25 3.88 -4.31 17.40
CA LEU A 25 4.66 -3.11 17.08
C LEU A 25 4.07 -2.34 15.91
N GLU A 26 3.58 -3.03 14.88
CA GLU A 26 2.87 -2.42 13.75
C GLU A 26 1.59 -1.70 14.22
N GLU A 27 0.83 -2.30 15.14
CA GLU A 27 -0.39 -1.70 15.70
C GLU A 27 -0.12 -0.47 16.56
N ALA A 28 0.93 -0.51 17.38
CA ALA A 28 1.29 0.60 18.27
C ALA A 28 1.91 1.80 17.53
N LEU A 29 2.68 1.55 16.46
CA LEU A 29 3.46 2.59 15.78
C LEU A 29 2.73 3.21 14.57
N ALA A 30 1.75 2.52 13.98
CA ALA A 30 1.12 3.02 12.78
C ALA A 30 -0.38 2.67 12.68
N PRO A 31 -1.30 3.65 12.49
CA PRO A 31 -2.68 3.35 12.07
C PRO A 31 -2.64 2.44 10.84
N PRO A 32 -3.61 1.51 10.67
CA PRO A 32 -3.50 0.29 9.88
C PRO A 32 -2.61 0.52 8.66
N SER A 33 -1.34 0.16 8.83
CA SER A 33 -0.33 0.40 7.82
C SER A 33 -0.77 -0.35 6.60
N VAL A 34 -0.91 0.39 5.51
CA VAL A 34 -1.19 -0.20 4.22
C VAL A 34 0.00 -1.10 3.94
N HIS A 35 -0.18 -2.41 4.11
CA HIS A 35 0.89 -3.35 3.88
C HIS A 35 1.18 -3.32 2.37
N ILE A 36 2.37 -2.84 2.01
CA ILE A 36 2.85 -2.76 0.63
C ILE A 36 4.00 -3.75 0.51
N PRO A 37 3.74 -4.97 0.00
CA PRO A 37 4.77 -5.97 -0.21
C PRO A 37 5.92 -5.47 -1.08
N VAL A 38 7.14 -5.92 -0.77
CA VAL A 38 8.35 -5.53 -1.50
C VAL A 38 8.31 -6.07 -2.93
N GLU A 39 7.62 -7.20 -3.15
CA GLU A 39 7.41 -7.81 -4.47
C GLU A 39 6.76 -6.85 -5.48
N TRP A 40 5.99 -5.86 -5.01
CA TRP A 40 5.34 -4.88 -5.89
C TRP A 40 6.34 -3.88 -6.50
N LYS A 41 7.58 -3.83 -5.98
CA LYS A 41 8.66 -2.96 -6.46
C LYS A 41 8.24 -1.49 -6.61
N LEU A 42 7.38 -1.00 -5.71
CA LEU A 42 6.97 0.40 -5.68
C LEU A 42 8.13 1.26 -5.14
N THR A 43 8.41 2.37 -5.83
CA THR A 43 9.32 3.42 -5.34
C THR A 43 8.71 4.14 -4.13
N ASN A 44 9.50 4.91 -3.38
CA ASN A 44 9.00 5.65 -2.21
C ASN A 44 7.83 6.59 -2.55
N TYR A 45 7.86 7.26 -3.72
CA TYR A 45 6.76 8.10 -4.16
C TYR A 45 5.51 7.28 -4.51
N GLU A 46 5.68 6.16 -5.22
CA GLU A 46 4.56 5.27 -5.56
C GLU A 46 3.92 4.64 -4.32
N LYS A 47 4.73 4.27 -3.32
CA LYS A 47 4.24 3.77 -2.02
C LYS A 47 3.38 4.83 -1.31
N ARG A 48 3.82 6.09 -1.29
CA ARG A 48 3.06 7.20 -0.70
C ARG A 48 1.74 7.43 -1.42
N ILE A 49 1.74 7.42 -2.76
CA ILE A 49 0.52 7.57 -3.56
C ILE A 49 -0.43 6.41 -3.27
N TYR A 50 0.07 5.17 -3.29
CA TYR A 50 -0.76 3.99 -3.02
C TYR A 50 -1.35 4.03 -1.61
N ALA A 51 -0.54 4.31 -0.59
CA ALA A 51 -1.00 4.47 0.79
C ALA A 51 -2.03 5.60 0.93
N PHE A 52 -1.88 6.69 0.19
CA PHE A 52 -2.88 7.76 0.16
C PHE A 52 -4.19 7.30 -0.48
N LEU A 53 -4.13 6.57 -1.61
CA LEU A 53 -5.30 6.01 -2.27
C LEU A 53 -6.09 5.03 -1.37
N THR A 54 -5.42 4.33 -0.46
CA THR A 54 -6.11 3.43 0.49
C THR A 54 -6.84 4.16 1.61
N THR A 55 -6.46 5.41 1.92
CA THR A 55 -7.12 6.20 2.99
C THR A 55 -8.46 6.82 2.56
N ARG A 56 -8.72 6.96 1.26
CA ARG A 56 -9.89 7.67 0.73
C ARG A 56 -10.58 6.85 -0.34
N GLU A 57 -11.87 7.06 -0.54
CA GLU A 57 -12.58 6.42 -1.66
C GLU A 57 -12.13 6.96 -3.00
N LEU A 58 -11.94 8.27 -3.03
CA LEU A 58 -11.64 9.05 -4.22
C LEU A 58 -10.53 10.03 -3.83
N ALA A 59 -9.44 9.97 -4.57
CA ALA A 59 -8.32 10.89 -4.42
C ALA A 59 -8.24 11.77 -5.66
N SER A 60 -8.54 13.05 -5.49
CA SER A 60 -8.34 14.03 -6.55
C SER A 60 -6.86 14.19 -6.87
N LYS A 61 -6.56 14.61 -8.10
CA LYS A 61 -5.19 14.89 -8.54
C LYS A 61 -4.49 15.89 -7.62
N SER A 62 -5.20 16.95 -7.22
CA SER A 62 -4.71 17.97 -6.29
C SER A 62 -4.42 17.40 -4.90
N ALA A 63 -5.27 16.51 -4.39
CA ALA A 63 -5.05 15.88 -3.09
C ALA A 63 -3.82 14.96 -3.10
N ILE A 64 -3.60 14.21 -4.19
CA ILE A 64 -2.40 13.39 -4.36
C ILE A 64 -1.14 14.28 -4.44
N MET A 65 -1.20 15.38 -5.18
CA MET A 65 -0.09 16.35 -5.24
C MET A 65 0.23 16.91 -3.86
N GLN A 66 -0.79 17.38 -3.12
CA GLN A 66 -0.59 17.88 -1.76
C GLN A 66 0.05 16.81 -0.87
N ALA A 67 -0.39 15.55 -0.94
CA ALA A 67 0.16 14.46 -0.15
C ALA A 67 1.62 14.10 -0.51
N LEU A 68 2.05 14.34 -1.76
CA LEU A 68 3.42 14.08 -2.21
C LEU A 68 4.38 15.20 -1.79
N TYR A 69 3.93 16.45 -1.90
CA TYR A 69 4.77 17.64 -1.76
C TYR A 69 4.53 18.45 -0.48
N SER A 70 3.81 17.91 0.52
CA SER A 70 3.49 18.64 1.76
C SER A 70 4.73 19.21 2.49
N ASN A 71 5.93 18.70 2.20
CA ASN A 71 7.19 19.06 2.85
C ASN A 71 8.29 19.54 1.89
N ARG A 72 7.98 19.86 0.61
CA ARG A 72 9.00 20.22 -0.40
C ARG A 72 8.50 21.27 -1.40
N SER A 73 9.31 22.31 -1.64
CA SER A 73 9.04 23.44 -2.54
C SER A 73 9.36 23.18 -4.02
N ASP A 74 9.87 21.99 -4.34
CA ASP A 74 10.09 21.52 -5.70
C ASP A 74 8.78 21.02 -6.30
N GLU A 75 7.98 21.95 -6.81
CA GLU A 75 6.69 21.73 -7.46
C GLU A 75 6.87 21.16 -8.89
N PRO A 76 6.51 19.88 -9.15
CA PRO A 76 6.66 19.31 -10.48
C PRO A 76 5.32 19.36 -11.22
N TYR A 77 5.39 19.79 -12.48
CA TYR A 77 4.34 19.83 -13.51
C TYR A 77 3.09 18.97 -13.25
N ASP A 78 1.92 19.55 -13.53
CA ASP A 78 0.57 18.96 -13.42
C ASP A 78 0.41 17.52 -13.94
N ARG A 79 1.29 16.99 -14.81
CA ARG A 79 1.17 15.62 -15.37
C ARG A 79 1.87 14.52 -14.57
N VAL A 80 2.54 14.86 -13.48
CA VAL A 80 3.38 13.92 -12.72
C VAL A 80 2.53 12.83 -12.03
N VAL A 81 1.35 13.18 -11.52
CA VAL A 81 0.42 12.20 -10.92
C VAL A 81 0.02 11.12 -11.92
N ASP A 82 -0.33 11.49 -13.15
CA ASP A 82 -0.83 10.55 -14.16
C ASP A 82 0.27 9.54 -14.56
N VAL A 83 1.52 10.02 -14.64
CA VAL A 83 2.69 9.15 -14.91
C VAL A 83 2.89 8.18 -13.75
N PHE A 84 2.80 8.62 -12.50
CA PHE A 84 2.89 7.73 -11.35
C PHE A 84 1.75 6.71 -11.32
N ILE A 85 0.50 7.11 -11.56
CA ILE A 85 -0.64 6.20 -11.62
C ILE A 85 -0.45 5.15 -12.74
N CYS A 86 0.03 5.56 -13.92
CA CYS A 86 0.35 4.64 -15.01
C CYS A 86 1.41 3.60 -14.61
N ARG A 87 2.46 4.03 -13.88
CA ARG A 87 3.50 3.12 -13.37
C ARG A 87 2.97 2.18 -12.29
N ILE A 88 2.20 2.69 -11.32
CA ILE A 88 1.62 1.88 -10.24
C ILE A 88 0.68 0.83 -10.82
N ARG A 89 -0.24 1.21 -11.72
CA ARG A 89 -1.12 0.26 -12.43
C ARG A 89 -0.35 -0.89 -13.06
N ARG A 90 0.76 -0.59 -13.74
CA ARG A 90 1.59 -1.62 -14.38
C ARG A 90 2.21 -2.58 -13.37
N LYS A 91 2.65 -2.07 -12.22
CA LYS A 91 3.26 -2.87 -11.14
C LYS A 91 2.24 -3.68 -10.35
N LEU A 92 1.02 -3.18 -10.22
CA LEU A 92 -0.06 -3.82 -9.47
C LEU A 92 -0.88 -4.82 -10.30
N LYS A 93 -0.87 -4.71 -11.63
CA LYS A 93 -1.58 -5.62 -12.55
C LYS A 93 -1.35 -7.12 -12.27
N PRO A 94 -0.12 -7.60 -11.97
CA PRO A 94 0.12 -9.02 -11.66
C PRO A 94 -0.53 -9.50 -10.36
N PHE A 95 -0.90 -8.58 -9.47
CA PHE A 95 -1.49 -8.86 -8.15
C PHE A 95 -3.02 -8.64 -8.13
N ASP A 96 -3.64 -8.49 -9.31
CA ASP A 96 -5.08 -8.20 -9.49
C ASP A 96 -5.57 -6.93 -8.74
N LEU A 97 -4.66 -5.99 -8.51
CA LEU A 97 -4.97 -4.70 -7.87
C LEU A 97 -5.12 -3.61 -8.93
N HIS A 98 -6.29 -2.98 -8.96
CA HIS A 98 -6.66 -2.01 -9.99
C HIS A 98 -6.91 -0.63 -9.39
N ILE A 99 -6.36 0.39 -10.06
CA ILE A 99 -6.67 1.80 -9.83
C ILE A 99 -7.57 2.26 -10.97
N GLU A 100 -8.78 2.71 -10.69
CA GLU A 100 -9.71 3.29 -11.67
C GLU A 100 -9.55 4.82 -11.75
N THR A 101 -9.80 5.38 -12.93
CA THR A 101 -9.91 6.83 -13.12
C THR A 101 -11.39 7.19 -13.09
N VAL A 102 -11.75 8.10 -12.19
CA VAL A 102 -13.07 8.75 -12.17
C VAL A 102 -12.90 10.08 -12.90
N TRP A 103 -13.45 10.17 -14.11
CA TRP A 103 -13.27 11.31 -15.00
C TRP A 103 -13.73 12.61 -14.34
N GLY A 104 -12.86 13.62 -14.30
CA GLY A 104 -13.14 14.91 -13.65
C GLY A 104 -12.95 14.94 -12.13
N GLU A 105 -12.80 13.78 -11.48
CA GLU A 105 -12.78 13.67 -10.02
C GLU A 105 -11.45 13.16 -9.46
N GLY A 106 -10.82 12.17 -10.10
CA GLY A 106 -9.53 11.64 -9.68
C GLY A 106 -9.39 10.12 -9.83
N TYR A 107 -8.88 9.48 -8.78
CA TYR A 107 -8.48 8.07 -8.77
C TYR A 107 -9.06 7.30 -7.59
N THR A 108 -9.40 6.02 -7.80
CA THR A 108 -9.94 5.13 -6.76
C THR A 108 -9.35 3.72 -6.86
N LEU A 109 -9.28 3.00 -5.72
CA LEU A 109 -8.88 1.59 -5.67
C LEU A 109 -10.12 0.69 -5.76
N VAL A 110 -10.12 -0.22 -6.75
CA VAL A 110 -11.30 -1.03 -7.11
C VAL A 110 -11.70 -2.02 -6.01
N ASP A 111 -10.76 -2.55 -5.22
CA ASP A 111 -11.05 -3.45 -4.10
C ASP A 111 -11.99 -2.80 -3.06
N ARG A 112 -11.89 -1.47 -2.88
CA ARG A 112 -12.75 -0.72 -1.95
C ARG A 112 -14.22 -0.68 -2.39
N ARG A 113 -14.49 -0.59 -3.70
CA ARG A 113 -15.86 -0.56 -4.26
C ARG A 113 -16.61 -1.88 -4.05
N LYS A 114 -15.89 -3.02 -4.10
CA LYS A 114 -16.51 -4.33 -3.80
C LYS A 114 -16.87 -4.48 -2.32
N LYS A 115 -16.02 -4.00 -1.40
CA LYS A 115 -16.31 -4.06 0.04
C LYS A 115 -17.40 -3.08 0.48
N ALA A 116 -17.48 -1.88 -0.10
CA ALA A 116 -18.50 -0.89 0.24
C ALA A 116 -19.90 -1.18 -0.35
N ARG A 117 -20.00 -2.00 -1.42
CA ARG A 117 -21.30 -2.46 -1.97
C ARG A 117 -21.81 -3.77 -1.37
N ALA A 118 -21.01 -4.44 -0.54
CA ALA A 118 -21.35 -5.70 0.10
C ALA A 118 -21.74 -5.56 1.59
N ALA A 119 -21.93 -4.33 2.07
CA ALA A 119 -22.45 -3.96 3.39
C ALA A 119 -23.72 -3.11 3.21
#